data_AF-A0A4Z0GNG9-F1
#
_entry.id   AF-A0A4Z0GNG9-F1
#
_cell.length_a   1.000
_cell.length_b   1.000
_cell.length_c   1.000
_cell.angle_alpha   90.00
_cell.angle_beta   90.00
_cell.angle_gamma   90.00
#
_symmetry.space_group_name_H-M   'P 1'
#
loop_
_entity.id
_entity.type
_entity.pdbx_description
1 polymer ?
#
loop_
_entity_poly.entity_id
_entity_poly.type
_entity_poly.pdbx_seq_one_letter_code
_entity_poly.pdbx_strand_id
1 'polypeptide(L)'
;MPKYNIPDLRTSGNGKYAYTFDWGRRADGSRHQETRSGFGSKREANDDYQKLLVEKEATKANKMMVTTSFSFGQFVEDNFLPTYRDSVRPQTYHGRAAMIHKHFQSLWKFELSEITPEMVMKWKNQLRHHQSLSNEYVRKICGLGHRIFSLAVDMKLLSTNPAEVLKKTKFLRDEQRTLNFWTLDEFQKVATSFNQTDTNEVWGLTILSFLFLTGLRIGEAQALEWKIWILRANGYMLRKQ
;
A
#
# COMPACT_ATOMS: atom_id res chain seq x y z
N MET A 1 -44.56 -15.71 25.19
CA MET A 1 -44.21 -14.29 25.41
C MET A 1 -42.75 -14.06 25.00
N PRO A 2 -42.40 -12.92 24.39
CA PRO A 2 -41.02 -12.65 24.01
C PRO A 2 -40.11 -12.61 25.24
N LYS A 3 -38.98 -13.34 25.19
CA LYS A 3 -37.96 -13.34 26.25
C LYS A 3 -36.96 -12.22 25.96
N TYR A 4 -37.01 -11.15 26.74
CA TYR A 4 -36.00 -10.08 26.70
C TYR A 4 -34.85 -10.45 27.64
N ASN A 5 -33.64 -10.56 27.10
CA ASN A 5 -32.46 -11.05 27.83
C ASN A 5 -31.57 -9.87 28.26
N ILE A 6 -32.01 -9.16 29.30
CA ILE A 6 -31.28 -8.03 29.89
C ILE A 6 -30.60 -8.54 31.17
N PRO A 7 -29.26 -8.51 31.28
CA PRO A 7 -28.55 -8.82 32.52
C PRO A 7 -28.97 -7.88 33.65
N ASP A 8 -29.12 -8.40 34.87
CA ASP A 8 -29.43 -7.61 36.08
C ASP A 8 -30.71 -6.75 36.01
N LEU A 9 -31.72 -7.19 35.26
CA LEU A 9 -33.03 -6.53 35.22
C LEU A 9 -33.74 -6.62 36.58
N ARG A 10 -34.09 -5.47 37.14
CA ARG A 10 -34.78 -5.31 38.43
C ARG A 10 -36.12 -4.58 38.23
N THR A 11 -37.08 -4.89 39.09
CA THR A 11 -38.35 -4.16 39.21
C THR A 11 -38.37 -3.37 40.50
N SER A 12 -38.59 -2.06 40.40
CA SER A 12 -38.77 -1.19 41.57
C SER A 12 -40.17 -1.36 42.15
N GLY A 13 -40.36 -1.03 43.43
CA GLY A 13 -41.65 -1.15 44.14
C GLY A 13 -42.81 -0.42 43.44
N ASN A 14 -42.52 0.56 42.58
CA ASN A 14 -43.50 1.30 41.77
C ASN A 14 -43.83 0.61 40.42
N GLY A 15 -43.48 -0.66 40.21
CA GLY A 15 -43.77 -1.43 39.00
C GLY A 15 -42.91 -1.10 37.77
N LYS A 16 -41.97 -0.16 37.91
CA LYS A 16 -41.04 0.24 36.84
C LYS A 16 -39.81 -0.67 36.76
N TYR A 17 -39.25 -0.81 35.57
CA TYR A 17 -38.05 -1.62 35.31
C TYR A 17 -36.77 -0.78 35.38
N ALA A 18 -35.68 -1.43 35.79
CA ALA A 18 -34.33 -0.86 35.86
C ALA A 18 -33.27 -1.93 35.55
N TYR A 19 -32.12 -1.52 35.02
CA TYR A 19 -30.99 -2.41 34.79
C TYR A 19 -29.67 -1.66 35.01
N THR A 20 -28.59 -2.41 35.23
CA THR A 20 -27.23 -1.86 35.34
C THR A 20 -26.41 -2.30 34.13
N PHE A 21 -25.89 -1.32 33.39
CA PHE A 21 -25.00 -1.53 32.26
C PHE A 21 -23.54 -1.44 32.70
N ASP A 22 -22.75 -2.47 32.38
CA ASP A 22 -21.32 -2.48 32.67
C ASP A 22 -20.53 -2.00 31.45
N TRP A 23 -19.86 -0.86 31.55
CA TRP A 23 -19.02 -0.31 30.50
C TRP A 23 -17.59 -0.91 30.49
N GLY A 24 -17.19 -1.64 31.54
CA GLY A 24 -15.86 -2.21 31.75
C GLY A 24 -15.05 -1.48 32.82
N ARG A 25 -13.72 -1.52 32.72
CA ARG A 25 -12.81 -0.80 33.65
C ARG A 25 -12.34 0.52 33.05
N ARG A 26 -12.21 1.54 33.90
CA ARG A 26 -11.56 2.82 33.58
C ARG A 26 -10.04 2.67 33.61
N ALA A 27 -9.32 3.71 33.16
CA ALA A 27 -7.86 3.72 33.11
C ALA A 27 -7.20 3.59 34.50
N ASP A 28 -7.90 4.02 35.56
CA ASP A 28 -7.50 3.89 36.96
C ASP A 28 -7.77 2.50 37.57
N GLY A 29 -8.31 1.56 36.78
CA GLY A 29 -8.67 0.22 37.22
C GLY A 29 -10.05 0.10 37.89
N SER A 30 -10.75 1.21 38.14
CA SER A 30 -12.11 1.21 38.72
C SER A 30 -13.16 0.70 37.74
N ARG A 31 -14.25 0.10 38.23
CA ARG A 31 -15.36 -0.35 37.39
C ARG A 31 -16.22 0.84 36.96
N HIS A 32 -16.54 0.92 35.67
CA HIS A 32 -17.48 1.89 35.14
C HIS A 32 -18.82 1.21 34.88
N GLN A 33 -19.79 1.49 35.73
CA GLN A 33 -21.16 0.99 35.57
C GLN A 33 -22.14 2.16 35.58
N GLU A 34 -23.22 2.03 34.82
CA GLU A 34 -24.30 3.01 34.76
C GLU A 34 -25.63 2.30 34.99
N THR A 35 -26.46 2.84 35.87
CA THR A 35 -27.79 2.27 36.13
C THR A 35 -28.85 3.14 35.47
N ARG A 36 -29.67 2.53 34.61
CA ARG A 36 -30.82 3.17 33.97
C ARG A 36 -32.10 2.62 34.59
N SER A 37 -33.05 3.51 34.89
CA SER A 37 -34.31 3.16 35.55
C SER A 37 -35.46 4.02 35.06
N GLY A 38 -36.69 3.59 35.32
CA GLY A 38 -37.89 4.36 35.02
C GLY A 38 -38.72 3.82 33.86
N PHE A 39 -38.33 2.69 33.27
CA PHE A 39 -38.99 2.09 32.11
C PHE A 39 -40.36 1.51 32.48
N GLY A 40 -41.37 1.78 31.65
CA GLY A 40 -42.73 1.29 31.85
C GLY A 40 -42.92 -0.17 31.43
N SER A 41 -41.99 -0.71 30.62
CA SER A 41 -42.05 -2.11 30.17
C SER A 41 -40.67 -2.74 30.02
N LYS A 42 -40.62 -4.08 30.03
CA LYS A 42 -39.40 -4.86 29.74
C LYS A 42 -38.87 -4.60 28.32
N ARG A 43 -39.75 -4.31 27.36
CA ARG A 43 -39.37 -4.00 25.97
C ARG A 43 -38.61 -2.68 25.89
N GLU A 44 -39.13 -1.65 26.55
CA GLU A 44 -38.50 -0.33 26.57
C GLU A 44 -37.11 -0.38 27.21
N ALA A 45 -36.97 -1.11 28.33
CA ALA A 45 -35.67 -1.36 28.95
C ALA A 45 -34.71 -2.12 28.01
N ASN A 46 -35.21 -3.07 27.22
CA ASN A 46 -34.39 -3.83 26.26
C ASN A 46 -33.92 -2.96 25.10
N ASP A 47 -34.79 -2.13 24.54
CA ASP A 47 -34.45 -1.26 23.42
C ASP A 47 -33.38 -0.23 23.82
N ASP A 48 -33.45 0.29 25.04
CA ASP A 48 -32.41 1.16 25.62
C ASP A 48 -31.08 0.41 25.84
N TYR A 49 -31.15 -0.80 26.41
CA TYR A 49 -29.97 -1.66 26.61
C TYR A 49 -29.24 -1.98 25.29
N GLN A 50 -29.97 -2.25 24.21
CA GLN A 50 -29.38 -2.50 22.89
C GLN A 50 -28.69 -1.26 22.32
N LYS A 51 -29.22 -0.05 22.55
CA LYS A 51 -28.55 1.20 22.14
C LYS A 51 -27.21 1.37 22.85
N LEU A 52 -27.15 1.12 24.15
CA LEU A 52 -25.90 1.20 24.92
C LEU A 52 -24.88 0.15 24.48
N LEU A 53 -25.32 -1.04 24.08
CA LEU A 53 -24.46 -2.08 23.49
C LEU A 53 -23.77 -1.58 22.21
N VAL A 54 -24.53 -1.01 21.29
CA VAL A 54 -23.99 -0.43 20.04
C VAL A 54 -23.04 0.73 20.33
N GLU A 55 -23.39 1.60 21.28
CA GLU A 55 -22.52 2.71 21.70
C GLU A 55 -21.22 2.22 22.34
N LYS A 56 -21.26 1.17 23.16
CA LYS A 56 -20.09 0.54 23.77
C LYS A 56 -19.17 -0.09 22.73
N GLU A 57 -19.73 -0.77 21.73
CA GLU A 57 -18.96 -1.33 20.62
C GLU A 57 -18.30 -0.24 19.77
N ALA A 58 -19.04 0.83 19.44
CA ALA A 58 -18.51 1.99 18.74
C ALA A 58 -17.39 2.69 19.54
N THR A 59 -17.58 2.86 20.85
CA THR A 59 -16.57 3.48 21.74
C THR A 59 -15.31 2.63 21.84
N LYS A 60 -15.45 1.29 21.90
CA LYS A 60 -14.31 0.37 21.92
C LYS A 60 -13.52 0.40 20.61
N ALA A 61 -14.21 0.45 19.47
CA ALA A 61 -13.58 0.61 18.16
C ALA A 61 -12.83 1.94 18.06
N ASN A 62 -13.45 3.05 18.49
CA ASN A 62 -12.82 4.37 18.51
C ASN A 62 -11.62 4.44 19.47
N LYS A 63 -11.70 3.84 20.66
CA LYS A 63 -10.61 3.86 21.65
C LYS A 63 -9.39 3.03 21.21
N MET A 64 -9.59 1.92 20.50
CA MET A 64 -8.48 1.20 19.83
C MET A 64 -7.82 2.06 18.74
N MET A 65 -8.59 2.86 18.01
CA MET A 65 -8.07 3.80 17.02
C MET A 65 -7.28 4.96 17.65
N VAL A 66 -7.71 5.46 18.81
CA VAL A 66 -7.14 6.63 19.50
C VAL A 66 -5.84 6.32 20.27
N THR A 67 -5.54 5.05 20.59
CA THR A 67 -4.38 4.73 21.46
C THR A 67 -3.04 4.64 20.72
N THR A 68 -3.01 4.70 19.39
CA THR A 68 -1.78 4.64 18.59
C THR A 68 -1.86 5.61 17.42
N SER A 69 -1.82 6.91 17.72
CA SER A 69 -1.57 7.92 16.70
C SER A 69 -0.11 7.85 16.28
N PHE A 70 0.17 7.11 15.20
CA PHE A 70 1.41 7.24 14.47
C PHE A 70 1.23 8.30 13.39
N SER A 71 2.22 9.17 13.23
CA SER A 71 2.31 9.93 12.00
C SER A 71 2.53 8.97 10.83
N PHE A 72 2.06 9.34 9.64
CA PHE A 72 2.28 8.55 8.42
C PHE A 72 3.76 8.29 8.20
N GLY A 73 4.62 9.27 8.47
CA GLY A 73 6.06 9.10 8.36
C GLY A 73 6.62 8.03 9.29
N GLN A 74 6.23 8.06 10.58
CA GLN A 74 6.65 7.04 11.54
C GLN A 74 6.20 5.65 11.13
N PHE A 75 4.93 5.50 10.74
CA PHE A 75 4.43 4.21 10.26
C PHE A 75 5.21 3.69 9.06
N VAL A 76 5.59 4.58 8.14
CA VAL A 76 6.35 4.18 6.96
C VAL A 76 7.75 3.69 7.34
N GLU A 77 8.46 4.41 8.20
CA GLU A 77 9.84 4.07 8.62
C GLU A 77 9.86 2.82 9.52
N ASP A 78 8.97 2.75 10.49
CA ASP A 78 9.04 1.76 11.57
C ASP A 78 8.33 0.45 11.20
N ASN A 79 7.33 0.50 10.30
CA ASN A 79 6.52 -0.67 9.95
C ASN A 79 6.61 -1.02 8.47
N PHE A 80 6.35 -0.07 7.57
CA PHE A 80 6.25 -0.38 6.14
C PHE A 80 7.59 -0.73 5.50
N LEU A 81 8.61 0.12 5.64
CA LEU A 81 9.90 -0.08 4.99
C LEU A 81 10.62 -1.37 5.45
N PRO A 82 10.67 -1.72 6.75
CA PRO A 82 11.24 -2.98 7.20
C PRO A 82 10.51 -4.19 6.61
N THR A 83 9.18 -4.22 6.70
CA THR A 83 8.36 -5.29 6.13
C THR A 83 8.54 -5.40 4.61
N TYR A 84 8.62 -4.25 3.92
CA TYR A 84 8.81 -4.22 2.48
C TYR A 84 10.19 -4.73 2.07
N ARG A 85 11.25 -4.40 2.83
CA ARG A 85 12.63 -4.82 2.59
C ARG A 85 12.75 -6.35 2.52
N ASP A 86 12.10 -7.05 3.44
CA ASP A 86 12.15 -8.52 3.50
C ASP A 86 11.36 -9.18 2.36
N SER A 87 10.39 -8.45 1.78
CA SER A 87 9.53 -8.97 0.71
C SER A 87 10.08 -8.79 -0.71
N VAL A 88 11.15 -8.00 -0.91
CA VAL A 88 11.65 -7.64 -2.24
C VAL A 88 13.18 -7.74 -2.36
N ARG A 89 13.66 -7.78 -3.61
CA ARG A 89 15.11 -7.72 -3.88
C ARG A 89 15.70 -6.37 -3.43
N PRO A 90 16.97 -6.33 -2.97
CA PRO A 90 17.61 -5.09 -2.49
C PRO A 90 17.53 -3.92 -3.48
N GLN A 91 17.79 -4.16 -4.77
CA GLN A 91 17.71 -3.11 -5.78
C GLN A 91 16.30 -2.51 -5.92
N THR A 92 15.27 -3.36 -5.79
CA THR A 92 13.87 -2.90 -5.79
C THR A 92 13.58 -2.10 -4.52
N TYR A 93 14.05 -2.56 -3.36
CA TYR A 93 13.89 -1.83 -2.10
C TYR A 93 14.47 -0.42 -2.18
N HIS A 94 15.74 -0.27 -2.59
CA HIS A 94 16.40 1.04 -2.65
C HIS A 94 15.66 2.03 -3.55
N GLY A 95 15.26 1.59 -4.76
CA GLY A 95 14.50 2.43 -5.67
C GLY A 95 13.12 2.85 -5.13
N ARG A 96 12.48 1.99 -4.32
CA ARG A 96 11.16 2.25 -3.74
C ARG A 96 11.24 3.12 -2.49
N ALA A 97 12.21 2.88 -1.60
CA ALA A 97 12.45 3.72 -0.44
C ALA A 97 12.77 5.17 -0.88
N ALA A 98 13.68 5.35 -1.84
CA ALA A 98 13.99 6.68 -2.39
C ALA A 98 12.74 7.37 -3.01
N MET A 99 11.90 6.60 -3.72
CA MET A 99 10.63 7.10 -4.26
C MET A 99 9.66 7.53 -3.14
N ILE A 100 9.59 6.77 -2.05
CA ILE A 100 8.74 7.08 -0.90
C ILE A 100 9.18 8.38 -0.24
N HIS A 101 10.45 8.49 0.17
CA HIS A 101 10.94 9.69 0.85
C HIS A 101 10.78 10.95 0.00
N LYS A 102 10.96 10.83 -1.33
CA LYS A 102 10.82 11.97 -2.24
C LYS A 102 9.37 12.43 -2.42
N HIS A 103 8.44 11.51 -2.59
CA HIS A 103 7.09 11.85 -3.09
C HIS A 103 6.01 11.88 -2.01
N PHE A 104 6.26 11.30 -0.84
CA PHE A 104 5.28 11.24 0.25
C PHE A 104 5.58 12.23 1.38
N GLN A 105 6.63 13.04 1.25
CA GLN A 105 7.07 13.97 2.30
C GLN A 105 5.97 14.93 2.78
N SER A 106 5.05 15.35 1.90
CA SER A 106 3.94 16.21 2.31
C SER A 106 2.93 15.50 3.22
N LEU A 107 2.88 14.16 3.21
CA LEU A 107 2.00 13.36 4.05
C LEU A 107 2.65 12.99 5.40
N TRP A 108 3.97 13.13 5.54
CA TRP A 108 4.75 12.61 6.67
C TRP A 108 4.26 13.06 8.04
N LYS A 109 3.81 14.31 8.14
CA LYS A 109 3.43 14.96 9.42
C LYS A 109 2.01 14.65 9.85
N PHE A 110 1.16 14.16 8.94
CA PHE A 110 -0.24 13.87 9.27
C PHE A 110 -0.32 12.56 10.04
N GLU A 111 -1.24 12.50 11.00
CA GLU A 111 -1.59 11.23 11.62
C GLU A 111 -2.22 10.30 10.59
N LEU A 112 -1.98 8.99 10.69
CA LEU A 112 -2.59 8.01 9.79
C LEU A 112 -4.11 8.17 9.72
N SER A 113 -4.76 8.33 10.88
CA SER A 113 -6.21 8.50 11.06
C SER A 113 -6.78 9.76 10.40
N GLU A 114 -5.96 10.80 10.24
CA GLU A 114 -6.37 12.07 9.65
C GLU A 114 -6.28 12.07 8.12
N ILE A 115 -5.55 11.12 7.52
CA ILE A 115 -5.38 11.07 6.07
C ILE A 115 -6.68 10.62 5.40
N THR A 116 -7.39 11.59 4.82
CA THR A 116 -8.64 11.36 4.10
C THR A 116 -8.42 11.04 2.61
N PRO A 117 -9.39 10.39 1.94
CA PRO A 117 -9.35 10.21 0.48
C PRO A 117 -9.21 11.53 -0.30
N GLU A 118 -9.77 12.64 0.21
CA GLU A 118 -9.66 13.96 -0.40
C GLU A 118 -8.21 14.47 -0.35
N MET A 119 -7.52 14.30 0.78
CA MET A 119 -6.11 14.65 0.92
C MET A 119 -5.24 13.84 -0.04
N VAL A 120 -5.51 12.54 -0.18
CA VAL A 120 -4.81 11.66 -1.13
C VAL A 120 -5.03 12.11 -2.58
N MET A 121 -6.23 12.57 -2.92
CA MET A 121 -6.53 13.14 -4.24
C MET A 121 -5.78 14.46 -4.48
N LYS A 122 -5.73 15.36 -3.49
CA LYS A 122 -4.95 16.59 -3.57
C LYS A 122 -3.46 16.30 -3.74
N TRP A 123 -2.92 15.36 -2.97
CA TRP A 123 -1.53 14.90 -3.09
C TRP A 123 -1.22 14.36 -4.49
N LYS A 124 -2.08 13.50 -5.06
CA LYS A 124 -1.93 13.01 -6.44
C LYS A 124 -1.87 14.17 -7.45
N ASN A 125 -2.76 15.15 -7.31
CA ASN A 125 -2.78 16.31 -8.19
C ASN A 125 -1.49 17.13 -8.05
N GLN A 126 -0.96 17.29 -6.84
CA GLN A 126 0.32 17.96 -6.62
C GLN A 126 1.48 17.24 -7.31
N LEU A 127 1.54 15.90 -7.26
CA LEU A 127 2.56 15.12 -7.98
C LEU A 127 2.53 15.39 -9.49
N ARG A 128 1.34 15.52 -10.06
CA ARG A 128 1.17 15.79 -11.50
C ARG A 128 1.55 17.22 -11.87
N HIS A 129 1.09 18.20 -11.10
CA HIS A 129 1.15 19.60 -11.48
C HIS A 129 2.45 20.30 -11.06
N HIS A 130 3.01 19.98 -9.89
CA HIS A 130 4.20 20.66 -9.38
C HIS A 130 5.52 20.01 -9.80
N GLN A 131 5.49 18.73 -10.17
CA GLN A 131 6.71 17.97 -10.47
C GLN A 131 6.81 17.53 -11.94
N SER A 132 5.84 17.92 -12.80
CA SER A 132 5.79 17.60 -14.23
C SER A 132 6.09 16.13 -14.55
N LEU A 133 5.60 15.21 -13.71
CA LEU A 133 5.86 13.78 -13.82
C LEU A 133 4.97 13.13 -14.89
N SER A 134 5.51 12.17 -15.62
CA SER A 134 4.72 11.32 -16.54
C SER A 134 3.60 10.57 -15.82
N ASN A 135 2.48 10.31 -16.51
CA ASN A 135 1.33 9.63 -15.89
C ASN A 135 1.70 8.23 -15.40
N GLU A 136 2.56 7.51 -16.13
CA GLU A 136 3.05 6.19 -15.72
C GLU A 136 3.86 6.26 -14.42
N TYR A 137 4.70 7.28 -14.24
CA TYR A 137 5.47 7.42 -13.01
C TYR A 137 4.57 7.80 -11.82
N VAL A 138 3.60 8.69 -12.02
CA VAL A 138 2.59 9.00 -10.98
C VAL A 138 1.79 7.75 -10.63
N ARG A 139 1.40 6.92 -11.60
CA ARG A 139 0.70 5.66 -11.37
C ARG A 139 1.53 4.70 -10.50
N LYS A 140 2.84 4.61 -10.73
CA LYS A 140 3.75 3.82 -9.89
C LYS A 140 3.82 4.35 -8.45
N ILE A 141 3.87 5.67 -8.26
CA ILE A 141 3.86 6.31 -6.94
C ILE A 141 2.52 6.04 -6.23
N CYS A 142 1.39 6.26 -6.91
CA CYS A 142 0.05 5.98 -6.35
C CYS A 142 -0.13 4.50 -5.98
N GLY A 143 0.38 3.57 -6.78
CA GLY A 143 0.35 2.14 -6.47
C GLY A 143 1.16 1.80 -5.22
N LEU A 144 2.26 2.51 -4.97
CA LEU A 144 3.04 2.36 -3.75
C LEU A 144 2.30 2.92 -2.54
N GLY A 145 1.66 4.09 -2.68
CA GLY A 145 0.81 4.67 -1.64
C GLY A 145 -0.34 3.75 -1.25
N HIS A 146 -1.00 3.14 -2.24
CA HIS A 146 -2.05 2.15 -2.00
C HIS A 146 -1.54 0.98 -1.15
N ARG A 147 -0.34 0.44 -1.43
CA ARG A 147 0.27 -0.63 -0.64
C ARG A 147 0.60 -0.21 0.79
N ILE A 148 1.10 1.01 1.00
CA ILE A 148 1.39 1.54 2.34
C ILE A 148 0.11 1.56 3.19
N PHE A 149 -0.95 2.17 2.66
CA PHE A 149 -2.22 2.25 3.39
C PHE A 149 -2.91 0.89 3.54
N SER A 150 -2.72 -0.04 2.61
CA SER A 150 -3.21 -1.42 2.76
C SER A 150 -2.57 -2.12 3.96
N LEU A 151 -1.25 -1.98 4.15
CA LEU A 151 -0.59 -2.54 5.34
C LEU A 151 -1.15 -1.92 6.63
N ALA A 152 -1.42 -0.61 6.65
CA ALA A 152 -2.00 0.05 7.81
C ALA A 152 -3.42 -0.49 8.13
N VAL A 153 -4.21 -0.82 7.11
CA VAL A 153 -5.52 -1.47 7.29
C VAL A 153 -5.36 -2.91 7.79
N ASP A 154 -4.42 -3.69 7.23
CA ASP A 154 -4.15 -5.06 7.66
C ASP A 154 -3.69 -5.12 9.13
N MET A 155 -2.92 -4.11 9.56
CA MET A 155 -2.50 -3.91 10.95
C MET A 155 -3.60 -3.31 11.85
N LYS A 156 -4.80 -3.08 11.32
CA LYS A 156 -5.96 -2.50 12.04
C LYS A 156 -5.71 -1.10 12.60
N LEU A 157 -4.75 -0.36 12.01
CA LEU A 157 -4.50 1.05 12.33
C LEU A 157 -5.46 1.98 11.58
N LEU A 158 -5.95 1.53 10.43
CA LEU A 158 -7.00 2.20 9.65
C LEU A 158 -8.17 1.26 9.43
N SER A 159 -9.39 1.82 9.43
CA SER A 159 -10.61 1.06 9.10
C SER A 159 -10.74 0.82 7.59
N THR A 160 -10.32 1.79 6.79
CA THR A 160 -10.41 1.75 5.32
C THR A 160 -9.16 2.37 4.70
N ASN A 161 -8.83 1.96 3.47
CA ASN A 161 -7.67 2.49 2.76
C ASN A 161 -8.04 3.79 2.02
N PRO A 162 -7.52 4.96 2.44
CA PRO A 162 -7.85 6.25 1.82
C PRO A 162 -7.38 6.37 0.36
N ALA A 163 -6.41 5.56 -0.07
CA ALA A 163 -5.90 5.51 -1.43
C ALA A 163 -6.73 4.66 -2.40
N GLU A 164 -7.84 4.03 -1.97
CA GLU A 164 -8.76 3.34 -2.90
C GLU A 164 -9.33 4.26 -3.98
N VAL A 165 -9.48 5.56 -3.68
CA VAL A 165 -9.89 6.59 -4.66
C VAL A 165 -8.93 6.70 -5.85
N LEU A 166 -7.66 6.33 -5.67
CA LEU A 166 -6.64 6.38 -6.72
C LEU A 166 -6.86 5.30 -7.79
N LYS A 167 -7.43 4.14 -7.44
CA LYS A 167 -7.76 3.08 -8.42
C LYS A 167 -8.91 3.49 -9.33
N LYS A 168 -9.88 4.23 -8.79
CA LYS A 168 -11.07 4.67 -9.52
C LYS A 168 -10.80 5.85 -10.45
N THR A 169 -9.74 6.62 -10.19
CA THR A 169 -9.41 7.76 -11.04
C THR A 169 -8.67 7.33 -12.30
N LYS A 170 -9.25 7.66 -13.46
CA LYS A 170 -8.61 7.46 -14.75
C LYS A 170 -7.38 8.36 -14.84
N PHE A 171 -6.23 7.77 -15.12
CA PHE A 171 -5.08 8.51 -15.62
C PHE A 171 -5.33 8.74 -17.11
N LEU A 172 -5.06 9.96 -17.59
CA LEU A 172 -4.97 10.16 -19.03
C LEU A 172 -3.89 9.20 -19.53
N ARG A 173 -4.17 8.49 -20.63
CA ARG A 173 -3.13 7.71 -21.28
C ARG A 173 -2.08 8.72 -21.74
N ASP A 174 -0.83 8.50 -21.34
CA ASP A 174 0.27 9.12 -22.06
C ASP A 174 0.09 8.74 -23.53
N GLU A 175 0.37 9.68 -24.45
CA GLU A 175 0.41 9.37 -25.88
C GLU A 175 1.20 8.08 -26.07
N GLN A 176 0.68 7.16 -26.90
CA GLN A 176 1.37 5.90 -27.15
C GLN A 176 2.78 6.23 -27.58
N ARG A 177 3.75 5.95 -26.71
CA ARG A 177 5.16 6.11 -27.04
C ARG A 177 5.39 5.22 -28.25
N THR A 178 5.69 5.81 -29.39
CA THR A 178 6.19 5.07 -30.53
C THR A 178 7.50 4.44 -30.07
N LEU A 179 7.50 3.11 -29.94
CA LEU A 179 8.71 2.39 -29.63
C LEU A 179 9.61 2.49 -30.86
N ASN A 180 10.62 3.35 -30.79
CA ASN A 180 11.64 3.43 -31.82
C ASN A 180 12.54 2.20 -31.68
N PHE A 181 12.65 1.42 -32.75
CA PHE A 181 13.55 0.28 -32.85
C PHE A 181 14.43 0.45 -34.08
N TRP A 182 15.62 -0.14 -34.06
CA TRP A 182 16.48 -0.14 -35.23
C TRP A 182 16.00 -1.17 -36.24
N THR A 183 15.88 -0.75 -37.48
CA THR A 183 15.90 -1.63 -38.64
C THR A 183 17.28 -2.24 -38.83
N LEU A 184 17.37 -3.31 -39.63
CA LEU A 184 18.67 -3.94 -39.95
C LEU A 184 19.63 -2.93 -40.59
N ASP A 185 19.14 -2.09 -41.51
CA ASP A 185 19.95 -1.09 -42.21
C ASP A 185 20.48 -0.01 -41.25
N GLU A 186 19.66 0.42 -40.29
CA GLU A 186 20.09 1.38 -39.26
C GLU A 186 21.14 0.78 -38.32
N PHE A 187 20.95 -0.48 -37.91
CA PHE A 187 21.95 -1.20 -37.14
C PHE A 187 23.28 -1.32 -37.91
N GLN A 188 23.23 -1.68 -39.19
CA GLN A 188 24.43 -1.78 -40.04
C GLN A 188 25.17 -0.44 -40.15
N LYS A 189 24.45 0.67 -40.31
CA LYS A 189 25.06 2.02 -40.33
C LYS A 189 25.80 2.32 -39.03
N VAL A 190 25.18 2.01 -37.88
CA VAL A 190 25.81 2.17 -36.57
C VAL A 190 27.02 1.24 -36.43
N ALA A 191 26.90 -0.03 -36.84
CA ALA A 191 28.00 -0.98 -36.79
C ALA A 191 29.23 -0.51 -37.59
N THR A 192 29.01 0.09 -38.76
CA THR A 192 30.08 0.63 -39.61
C THR A 192 30.74 1.90 -39.08
N SER A 193 30.14 2.60 -38.10
CA SER A 193 30.74 3.80 -37.52
C SER A 193 31.79 3.51 -36.46
N PHE A 194 31.93 2.26 -35.99
CA PHE A 194 32.94 1.86 -35.02
C PHE A 194 34.32 1.75 -35.67
N ASN A 195 35.34 2.29 -35.00
CA ASN A 195 36.73 2.15 -35.37
C ASN A 195 37.24 0.74 -35.05
N GLN A 196 37.57 -0.03 -36.09
CA GLN A 196 38.05 -1.41 -35.94
C GLN A 196 39.50 -1.53 -35.43
N THR A 197 40.22 -0.41 -35.34
CA THR A 197 41.58 -0.37 -34.83
C THR A 197 41.64 -0.04 -33.34
N ASP A 198 40.59 0.57 -32.79
CA ASP A 198 40.48 0.81 -31.35
C ASP A 198 39.89 -0.42 -30.65
N THR A 199 40.61 -0.88 -29.62
CA THR A 199 40.21 -2.11 -28.93
C THR A 199 38.87 -1.95 -28.22
N ASN A 200 38.59 -0.81 -27.58
CA ASN A 200 37.34 -0.60 -26.85
C ASN A 200 36.15 -0.52 -27.81
N GLU A 201 36.33 0.10 -28.97
CA GLU A 201 35.30 0.16 -30.01
C GLU A 201 35.01 -1.22 -30.61
N VAL A 202 36.03 -2.05 -30.82
CA VAL A 202 35.85 -3.45 -31.24
C VAL A 202 35.04 -4.26 -30.21
N TRP A 203 35.34 -4.12 -28.92
CA TRP A 203 34.56 -4.76 -27.85
C TRP A 203 33.12 -4.23 -27.79
N GLY A 204 32.95 -2.92 -27.95
CA GLY A 204 31.63 -2.27 -28.01
C GLY A 204 30.77 -2.82 -29.14
N LEU A 205 31.33 -2.90 -30.35
CA LEU A 205 30.67 -3.47 -31.52
C LEU A 205 30.31 -4.95 -31.31
N THR A 206 31.21 -5.72 -30.69
CA THR A 206 30.99 -7.15 -30.41
C THR A 206 29.80 -7.36 -29.48
N ILE A 207 29.74 -6.62 -28.36
CA ILE A 207 28.64 -6.71 -27.40
C ILE A 207 27.34 -6.21 -28.03
N LEU A 208 27.39 -5.09 -28.76
CA LEU A 208 26.22 -4.53 -29.43
C LEU A 208 25.62 -5.50 -30.45
N SER A 209 26.47 -6.13 -31.26
CA SER A 209 26.06 -7.15 -32.25
C SER A 209 25.49 -8.39 -31.59
N PHE A 210 26.11 -8.85 -30.50
CA PHE A 210 25.62 -9.99 -29.74
C PHE A 210 24.21 -9.73 -29.17
N LEU A 211 23.97 -8.55 -28.58
CA LEU A 211 22.65 -8.17 -28.06
C LEU A 211 21.61 -8.04 -29.17
N PHE A 212 21.99 -7.44 -30.31
CA PHE A 212 21.09 -7.29 -31.47
C PHE A 212 20.63 -8.65 -32.02
N LEU A 213 21.54 -9.62 -32.13
CA LEU A 213 21.24 -10.94 -32.69
C LEU A 213 20.51 -11.87 -31.72
N THR A 214 20.80 -11.78 -30.42
CA THR A 214 20.24 -12.70 -29.41
C THR A 214 18.97 -12.16 -28.75
N GLY A 215 18.75 -10.84 -28.77
CA GLY A 215 17.65 -10.20 -28.05
C GLY A 215 17.77 -10.28 -26.52
N LEU A 216 18.95 -10.65 -26.00
CA LEU A 216 19.19 -10.71 -24.56
C LEU A 216 19.13 -9.32 -23.94
N ARG A 217 18.63 -9.24 -22.70
CA ARG A 217 18.80 -8.01 -21.92
C ARG A 217 20.27 -7.87 -21.53
N ILE A 218 20.78 -6.65 -21.45
CA ILE A 218 22.19 -6.38 -21.09
C ILE A 218 22.63 -7.09 -19.80
N GLY A 219 21.77 -7.12 -18.77
CA GLY A 219 22.07 -7.81 -17.51
C GLY A 219 22.10 -9.34 -17.64
N GLU A 220 21.32 -9.91 -18.57
CA GLU A 220 21.37 -11.33 -18.89
C GLU A 220 22.67 -11.65 -19.64
N ALA A 221 23.07 -10.80 -20.58
CA ALA A 221 24.34 -10.93 -21.30
C ALA A 221 25.57 -10.83 -20.37
N GLN A 222 25.54 -9.94 -19.38
CA GLN A 222 26.60 -9.80 -18.37
C GLN A 222 26.74 -11.01 -17.44
N ALA A 223 25.64 -11.74 -17.22
CA ALA A 223 25.63 -12.93 -16.38
C ALA A 223 26.01 -14.22 -17.15
N LEU A 224 26.39 -14.11 -18.43
CA LEU A 224 26.78 -15.26 -19.23
C LEU A 224 28.13 -15.84 -18.77
N GLU A 225 28.13 -17.13 -18.49
CA GLU A 225 29.33 -17.90 -18.22
C GLU A 225 29.63 -18.86 -19.37
N TRP A 226 30.91 -19.06 -19.68
CA TRP A 226 31.37 -19.99 -20.72
C TRP A 226 30.87 -21.42 -20.52
N LYS A 227 30.60 -21.83 -19.26
CA LYS A 227 30.07 -23.17 -18.93
C LYS A 227 28.64 -23.43 -19.45
N ILE A 228 27.89 -22.39 -19.77
CA ILE A 228 26.52 -22.51 -20.31
C ILE A 228 26.55 -22.92 -21.79
N TRP A 229 27.68 -22.70 -22.47
CA TRP A 229 27.84 -23.01 -23.88
C TRP A 229 28.37 -24.44 -24.08
N ILE A 230 27.46 -25.41 -24.15
CA ILE A 230 27.73 -26.61 -24.96
C ILE A 230 27.30 -26.25 -26.37
N LEU A 231 28.27 -25.88 -27.22
CA LEU A 231 28.07 -25.76 -28.66
C LEU A 231 27.56 -27.11 -29.20
N ARG A 232 26.25 -27.23 -29.40
CA ARG A 232 25.67 -28.26 -30.29
C ARG A 232 25.13 -27.57 -31.53
N ALA A 233 25.56 -28.07 -32.68
CA ALA A 233 25.42 -27.49 -33.99
C ALA A 233 23.99 -27.26 -34.53
N ASN A 234 22.91 -27.51 -33.77
CA ASN A 234 21.54 -27.44 -34.29
C ASN A 234 20.59 -26.82 -33.26
N GLY A 235 20.50 -25.49 -33.29
CA GLY A 235 19.93 -24.65 -32.24
C GLY A 235 18.56 -25.07 -31.71
N TYR A 236 18.48 -25.21 -30.39
CA TYR A 236 17.44 -24.70 -29.48
C TYR A 236 18.02 -24.81 -28.06
N MET A 237 17.96 -23.74 -27.26
CA MET A 237 18.42 -23.75 -25.85
C MET A 237 17.22 -23.68 -24.91
N LEU A 238 17.10 -24.67 -24.01
CA LEU A 238 16.33 -24.58 -22.78
C LEU A 238 17.24 -24.78 -21.56
N ARG A 239 16.93 -23.97 -20.54
CA ARG A 239 17.52 -23.82 -19.20
C ARG A 239 18.03 -25.10 -18.54
N LYS A 240 19.10 -24.98 -17.75
CA LYS A 240 19.35 -25.89 -16.62
C LYS A 240 18.58 -25.41 -15.39
N GLN A 241 17.91 -26.34 -14.71
CA GLN A 241 17.23 -26.15 -13.42
C GLN A 241 18.22 -25.71 -12.33
#